data_AF-A0A2T5C7T4-F1
#
_entry.id   AF-A0A2T5C7T4-F1
#
_cell.length_a   1.000
_cell.length_b   1.000
_cell.length_c   1.000
_cell.angle_alpha   90.00
_cell.angle_beta   90.00
_cell.angle_gamma   90.00
#
_symmetry.space_group_name_H-M   'P 1'
#
loop_
_entity.id
_entity.type
_entity.pdbx_description
1 polymer ?
#
loop_
_entity_poly.entity_id
_entity_poly.type
_entity_poly.pdbx_seq_one_letter_code
_entity_poly.pdbx_strand_id
1 'polypeptide(L)' 'MASNPNNLLKYLTSLRTDKNRNRWTAGTNHRAPHKPFLLLSLLDLAAQGDIAQPFYRTVF' A
#
# COMPACT_ATOMS: atom_id res chain seq x y z
N MET A 1 -4.48 5.58 -21.53
CA MET A 1 -5.27 4.46 -20.96
C MET A 1 -5.67 4.85 -19.54
N ALA A 2 -6.85 5.42 -19.36
CA ALA A 2 -7.34 5.76 -18.02
C ALA A 2 -7.61 4.47 -17.25
N SER A 3 -6.84 4.24 -16.19
CA SER A 3 -6.98 3.10 -15.28
C SER A 3 -8.40 3.10 -14.73
N ASN A 4 -9.20 2.08 -15.07
CA ASN A 4 -10.53 1.89 -14.49
C ASN A 4 -10.40 1.91 -12.94
N PRO A 5 -11.12 2.80 -12.21
CA PRO A 5 -10.99 2.95 -10.76
C PRO A 5 -11.20 1.64 -9.99
N ASN A 6 -12.00 0.72 -10.54
CA ASN A 6 -12.20 -0.62 -9.96
C ASN A 6 -10.91 -1.47 -9.92
N ASN A 7 -9.95 -1.22 -10.81
CA ASN A 7 -8.68 -1.92 -10.81
C ASN A 7 -7.75 -1.43 -9.70
N LEU A 8 -7.82 -0.15 -9.33
CA LEU A 8 -6.97 0.43 -8.28
C LEU A 8 -7.21 -0.27 -6.94
N LEU A 9 -8.48 -0.35 -6.50
CA LEU A 9 -8.84 -1.04 -5.26
C LEU A 9 -8.38 -2.50 -5.24
N LYS A 10 -8.47 -3.20 -6.38
CA LYS A 10 -7.97 -4.58 -6.51
C LYS A 10 -6.46 -4.67 -6.32
N TYR A 11 -5.67 -3.74 -6.86
CA TYR A 11 -4.23 -3.72 -6.66
C TYR A 11 -3.84 -3.37 -5.22
N LEU A 12 -4.52 -2.40 -4.63
CA LEU A 12 -4.27 -1.98 -3.24
C LEU A 12 -4.59 -3.09 -2.23
N THR A 13 -5.66 -3.84 -2.44
CA THR A 13 -6.06 -4.94 -1.55
C THR A 13 -5.25 -6.22 -1.75
N SER A 14 -4.57 -6.38 -2.89
CA SER A 14 -3.73 -7.54 -3.21
C SER A 14 -2.25 -7.37 -2.88
N LEU A 15 -1.85 -6.22 -2.31
CA LEU A 15 -0.49 -5.99 -1.82
C LEU A 15 -0.04 -7.10 -0.87
N ARG A 16 1.13 -7.69 -1.17
CA ARG A 16 1.73 -8.75 -0.36
C ARG A 16 1.99 -8.23 1.05
N THR A 17 1.24 -8.70 2.04
CA THR A 17 1.42 -8.39 3.45
C THR A 17 2.14 -9.53 4.17
N ASP A 18 2.93 -9.23 5.20
CA ASP A 18 3.46 -10.27 6.11
C ASP A 18 2.30 -10.80 6.94
N LYS A 19 2.04 -12.11 6.87
CA LYS A 19 0.90 -12.78 7.51
C LYS A 19 1.45 -13.85 8.44
N ASN A 20 1.66 -13.48 9.69
CA ASN A 20 2.19 -14.39 10.71
C ASN A 20 1.35 -14.24 11.98
N ARG A 21 0.58 -15.28 12.31
CA ARG A 21 -0.33 -15.31 13.47
C ARG A 21 0.39 -15.27 14.81
N ASN A 22 1.65 -15.71 14.86
CA ASN A 22 2.47 -15.68 16.07
C ASN A 22 3.10 -14.29 16.28
N ARG A 23 3.26 -13.51 15.20
CA ARG A 23 3.86 -12.17 15.23
C ARG A 23 2.82 -11.06 15.35
N TRP A 24 1.64 -11.23 14.75
CA TRP A 24 0.62 -10.20 14.61
C TRP A 24 -0.68 -10.62 15.27
N THR A 25 -1.30 -9.69 16.01
CA THR A 25 -2.49 -9.96 16.81
C THR A 25 -3.78 -9.96 15.97
N ALA A 26 -4.89 -10.39 16.57
CA ALA A 26 -6.21 -10.29 15.94
C ALA A 26 -6.60 -8.85 15.58
N GLY A 27 -6.10 -7.85 16.33
CA GLY A 27 -6.34 -6.43 16.06
C GLY A 27 -5.78 -5.94 14.73
N THR A 28 -4.72 -6.58 14.21
CA THR A 28 -4.21 -6.31 12.85
C THR A 28 -4.61 -7.37 11.84
N ASN A 29 -5.63 -8.19 12.16
CA ASN A 29 -6.05 -9.36 11.39
C ASN A 29 -4.88 -10.32 11.09
N HIS A 30 -3.94 -10.45 12.03
CA HIS A 30 -2.70 -11.23 11.88
C HIS A 30 -1.82 -10.80 10.70
N ARG A 31 -1.91 -9.53 10.29
CA ARG A 31 -1.10 -8.95 9.22
C ARG A 31 -0.22 -7.84 9.75
N ALA A 32 0.92 -7.66 9.09
CA ALA A 32 1.78 -6.52 9.32
C ALA A 32 1.06 -5.19 9.02
N PRO A 33 0.99 -4.25 9.97
CA PRO A 33 0.31 -2.99 9.79
C PRO A 33 1.13 -1.96 9.00
N HIS A 34 2.46 -2.14 8.90
CA HIS A 34 3.34 -1.14 8.26
C HIS A 34 3.05 -0.93 6.75
N LYS A 35 2.56 -1.97 6.04
CA LYS A 35 2.20 -1.86 4.62
C LYS A 35 0.93 -1.04 4.37
N PRO A 36 -0.20 -1.30 5.04
CA PRO A 36 -1.38 -0.44 4.89
C PRO A 36 -1.12 1.00 5.35
N PHE A 37 -0.33 1.23 6.40
CA PHE A 37 0.03 2.59 6.81
C PHE A 37 0.87 3.32 5.76
N LEU A 38 1.90 2.67 5.21
CA LEU A 38 2.70 3.25 4.11
C LEU A 38 1.83 3.58 2.90
N LEU A 39 0.90 2.70 2.55
CA LEU A 39 -0.03 2.94 1.45
C LEU A 39 -0.90 4.18 1.71
N LEU A 40 -1.44 4.32 2.91
CA LEU A 40 -2.24 5.50 3.28
C LEU A 40 -1.42 6.79 3.15
N SER A 41 -0.17 6.79 3.61
CA SER A 41 0.73 7.94 3.45
C SER A 41 1.01 8.27 1.99
N LEU A 42 1.20 7.27 1.13
CA LEU A 42 1.37 7.49 -0.32
C LEU A 42 0.11 8.03 -0.99
N LEU A 43 -1.07 7.55 -0.58
CA LEU A 43 -2.35 8.06 -1.09
C LEU A 43 -2.59 9.51 -0.66
N ASP A 44 -2.24 9.86 0.57
CA ASP A 44 -2.34 11.24 1.09
C ASP A 44 -1.43 12.19 0.30
N LEU A 45 -0.16 11.82 0.13
CA LEU A 45 0.80 12.59 -0.67
C LEU A 45 0.40 12.68 -2.15
N ALA A 46 -0.20 11.63 -2.72
CA ALA A 46 -0.75 11.66 -4.08
C ALA A 46 -1.97 12.60 -4.19
N ALA A 47 -2.83 12.63 -3.17
CA ALA A 47 -3.97 13.54 -3.11
C ALA A 47 -3.55 15.01 -2.94
N GLN A 48 -2.45 15.26 -2.24
CA GLN A 48 -1.82 16.57 -2.11
C GLN A 48 -1.13 17.04 -3.42
N GLY A 49 -0.91 16.13 -4.37
CA GLY A 49 -0.21 16.42 -5.63
C GLY A 49 1.32 16.36 -5.53
N ASP A 50 1.86 15.97 -4.37
CA ASP A 50 3.31 15.94 -4.10
C ASP A 50 4.01 14.73 -4.75
N ILE A 51 3.26 13.67 -5.06
CA ILE A 51 3.78 12.49 -5.77
C ILE A 51 3.11 12.39 -7.14
N ALA A 52 3.80 12.89 -8.17
CA ALA A 52 3.44 12.66 -9.55
C ALA A 52 4.08 11.39 -10.15
N GLN A 53 5.09 10.80 -9.48
CA GLN A 53 5.89 9.71 -10.02
C GLN A 53 6.32 8.72 -8.94
N PRO A 54 6.40 7.41 -9.22
CA PRO A 54 6.72 6.40 -8.22
C PRO A 54 8.17 6.53 -7.72
N PHE A 55 8.38 6.40 -6.41
CA PHE A 55 9.69 6.49 -5.74
C PHE A 55 10.59 5.26 -5.93
N TYR A 56 10.57 4.61 -7.10
CA TYR A 56 11.60 3.62 -7.40
C TYR A 56 12.89 4.38 -7.68
N ARG A 57 13.71 4.59 -6.64
CA ARG A 57 15.10 4.95 -6.86
C ARG A 57 15.81 3.68 -7.32
N THR A 58 15.95 3.50 -8.63
CA THR A 58 16.95 2.57 -9.17
C THR A 58 18.31 3.19 -8.92
N VAL A 59 18.99 2.75 -7.87
CA VAL A 59 20.46 2.74 -7.86
C VAL A 59 20.85 1.29 -8.05
N PHE A 60 21.70 1.06 -9.04
CA PHE A 60 22.22 -0.24 -9.49
C PHE A 60 22.77 -1.09 -8.35
#